data_AF-A0A286C7H3-F1
#
_entry.id   AF-A0A286C7H3-F1
#
_cell.length_a   1.000
_cell.length_b   1.000
_cell.length_c   1.000
_cell.angle_alpha   90.00
_cell.angle_beta   90.00
_cell.angle_gamma   90.00
#
_symmetry.space_group_name_H-M   'P 1'
#
loop_
_entity.id
_entity.type
_entity.pdbx_description
1 polymer ?
#
loop_
_entity_poly.entity_id
_entity_poly.type
_entity_poly.pdbx_seq_one_letter_code
_entity_poly.pdbx_strand_id
1 'polypeptide(L)'
;MAKKYYICDIIGDGQDVPPTPTTGPFRPVIADLGVSWVGSIPSDPVTGHPLHTWTLVLVNTDNHAKVIDAKGVDALPDFPLDGKVNAINNVTKSRMNEALVRRGINTDFVSGSDGYRDVIRGIGQKLEAAFDENNFDVA
;
A
#
# COMPACT_ATOMS: atom_id res chain seq x y z
N MET A 1 12.44 1.78 -14.72
CA MET A 1 11.59 1.50 -13.56
C MET A 1 10.75 2.71 -13.18
N ALA A 2 9.43 2.54 -13.04
CA ALA A 2 8.53 3.56 -12.50
C ALA A 2 8.19 3.16 -11.05
N LYS A 3 7.94 4.14 -10.18
CA LYS A 3 7.48 3.87 -8.81
C LYS A 3 5.96 3.85 -8.79
N LYS A 4 5.37 2.84 -8.16
CA LYS A 4 3.89 2.74 -8.02
C LYS A 4 3.50 2.34 -6.61
N TYR A 5 2.41 2.96 -6.13
CA TYR A 5 1.82 2.63 -4.85
C TYR A 5 0.87 1.44 -4.97
N TYR A 6 0.86 0.61 -3.93
CA TYR A 6 0.03 -0.58 -3.81
C TYR A 6 -0.49 -0.70 -2.39
N ILE A 7 -1.67 -1.28 -2.23
CA ILE A 7 -2.17 -1.75 -0.95
C ILE A 7 -2.05 -3.26 -0.95
N CYS A 8 -1.36 -3.81 0.04
CA CYS A 8 -0.99 -5.22 0.08
C CYS A 8 -1.51 -5.87 1.35
N ASP A 9 -1.87 -7.16 1.26
CA ASP A 9 -2.05 -8.03 2.43
C ASP A 9 -0.74 -8.12 3.20
N ILE A 10 -0.84 -8.12 4.53
CA ILE A 10 0.26 -8.50 5.40
C ILE A 10 0.18 -10.02 5.61
N ILE A 11 1.29 -10.69 5.33
CA ILE A 11 1.45 -12.14 5.47
C ILE A 11 2.54 -12.46 6.51
N GLY A 12 2.60 -13.72 6.94
CA GLY A 12 3.48 -14.19 8.01
C GLY A 12 2.75 -14.33 9.34
N ASP A 13 3.42 -14.97 10.29
CA ASP A 13 2.92 -15.28 11.63
C ASP A 13 3.78 -14.66 12.75
N GLY A 14 4.76 -13.83 12.37
CA GLY A 14 5.64 -13.12 13.30
C GLY A 14 6.79 -13.98 13.82
N GLN A 15 6.96 -15.20 13.34
CA GLN A 15 8.07 -16.06 13.73
C GLN A 15 9.38 -15.57 13.10
N ASP A 16 10.47 -15.57 13.87
CA ASP A 16 11.81 -15.26 13.36
C ASP A 16 12.43 -16.49 12.67
N VAL A 17 11.81 -16.89 11.56
CA VAL A 17 12.22 -18.02 10.72
C VAL A 17 12.21 -17.62 9.25
N PRO A 18 12.94 -18.34 8.38
CA PRO A 18 12.93 -18.07 6.95
C PRO A 18 11.50 -18.01 6.39
N PRO A 19 11.17 -16.97 5.61
CA PRO A 19 9.80 -16.72 5.18
C PRO A 19 9.26 -17.81 4.25
N THR A 20 8.04 -18.25 4.54
CA THR A 20 7.15 -19.01 3.65
C THR A 20 5.84 -18.23 3.49
N PRO A 21 4.93 -18.58 2.55
CA PRO A 21 3.69 -17.82 2.36
C PRO A 21 2.82 -17.67 3.61
N THR A 22 2.98 -18.55 4.62
CA THR A 22 2.20 -18.54 5.87
C THR A 22 3.03 -18.35 7.14
N THR A 23 4.36 -18.47 7.07
CA THR A 23 5.23 -18.53 8.25
C THR A 23 6.41 -17.56 8.07
N GLY A 24 6.89 -16.97 9.16
CA GLY A 24 8.00 -16.03 9.16
C GLY A 24 7.57 -14.62 9.57
N PRO A 25 8.47 -13.64 9.45
CA PRO A 25 8.21 -12.28 9.90
C PRO A 25 7.06 -11.66 9.09
N PHE A 26 6.32 -10.77 9.75
CA PHE A 26 5.26 -10.00 9.12
C PHE A 26 5.83 -9.14 8.00
N ARG A 27 5.25 -9.27 6.80
CA ARG A 27 5.73 -8.59 5.60
C ARG A 27 4.58 -8.41 4.60
N PRO A 28 4.67 -7.47 3.65
CA PRO A 28 3.68 -7.40 2.59
C PRO A 28 3.81 -8.60 1.65
N VAL A 29 2.71 -9.07 1.06
CA VAL A 29 2.71 -10.18 0.09
C VAL A 29 3.68 -9.96 -1.09
N ILE A 30 3.97 -8.69 -1.44
CA ILE A 30 4.89 -8.37 -2.52
C ILE A 30 6.36 -8.66 -2.20
N ALA A 31 6.71 -8.84 -0.91
CA ALA A 31 8.08 -9.11 -0.50
C ALA A 31 8.60 -10.42 -1.11
N ASP A 32 7.71 -11.38 -1.32
CA ASP A 32 8.02 -12.69 -1.90
C ASP A 32 8.18 -12.64 -3.43
N LEU A 33 7.92 -11.48 -4.07
CA LEU A 33 8.01 -11.31 -5.53
C LEU A 33 9.41 -10.88 -6.02
N GLY A 34 10.35 -10.62 -5.12
CA GLY A 34 11.72 -10.21 -5.46
C GLY A 34 11.81 -8.83 -6.13
N VAL A 35 10.87 -7.93 -5.82
CA VAL A 35 10.85 -6.54 -6.30
C VAL A 35 11.48 -5.60 -5.26
N SER A 36 11.95 -4.43 -5.68
CA SER A 36 12.36 -3.38 -4.73
C SER A 36 11.12 -2.68 -4.18
N TRP A 37 11.01 -2.57 -2.85
CA TRP A 37 9.85 -1.98 -2.19
C TRP A 37 10.16 -1.31 -0.86
N VAL A 38 9.30 -0.38 -0.46
CA VAL A 38 9.21 0.17 0.90
C VAL A 38 7.76 0.10 1.38
N GLY A 39 7.54 -0.34 2.62
CA GLY A 39 6.22 -0.59 3.20
C GLY A 39 6.16 -0.10 4.64
N SER A 40 4.98 0.33 5.10
CA SER A 40 4.76 0.67 6.52
C SER A 40 3.83 -0.37 7.16
N ILE A 41 4.39 -1.18 8.07
CA ILE A 41 3.63 -2.17 8.85
C ILE A 41 3.73 -1.75 10.31
N PRO A 42 2.80 -0.91 10.79
CA PRO A 42 2.77 -0.55 12.20
C PRO A 42 2.37 -1.77 13.01
N SER A 43 3.18 -2.09 14.02
CA SER A 43 2.97 -3.21 14.93
C SER A 43 2.52 -2.70 16.30
N ASP A 44 1.62 -3.44 16.93
CA ASP A 44 1.29 -3.26 18.34
C ASP A 44 2.55 -3.49 19.20
N PRO A 45 2.92 -2.54 20.08
CA PRO A 45 4.17 -2.61 20.83
C PRO A 45 4.18 -3.67 21.94
N VAL A 46 3.01 -4.22 22.31
CA VAL A 46 2.87 -5.23 23.36
C VAL A 46 2.91 -6.64 22.77
N THR A 47 2.22 -6.84 21.67
CA THR A 47 2.04 -8.16 21.04
C THR A 47 2.98 -8.39 19.85
N GLY A 48 3.54 -7.33 19.27
CA GLY A 48 4.35 -7.40 18.04
C GLY A 48 3.54 -7.71 16.78
N HIS A 49 2.21 -7.85 16.89
CA HIS A 49 1.34 -8.13 15.75
C HIS A 49 1.02 -6.85 14.97
N PRO A 50 0.80 -6.93 13.64
CA PRO A 50 0.37 -5.79 12.84
C PRO A 50 -0.97 -5.24 13.34
N LEU A 51 -1.09 -3.91 13.40
CA LEU A 51 -2.34 -3.24 13.77
C LEU A 51 -3.43 -3.39 12.70
N HIS A 52 -3.02 -3.67 11.46
CA HIS A 52 -3.91 -3.80 10.31
C HIS A 52 -3.59 -5.08 9.55
N THR A 53 -4.56 -5.57 8.79
CA THR A 53 -4.40 -6.72 7.88
C THR A 53 -3.78 -6.32 6.54
N TRP A 54 -3.53 -5.03 6.34
CA TRP A 54 -3.03 -4.45 5.10
C TRP A 54 -1.97 -3.39 5.36
N THR A 55 -1.18 -3.11 4.33
CA THR A 55 -0.13 -2.09 4.36
C THR A 55 -0.07 -1.32 3.04
N LEU A 56 0.32 -0.06 3.12
CA LEU A 56 0.66 0.76 1.96
C LEU A 56 2.13 0.50 1.60
N VAL A 57 2.37 0.24 0.32
CA VAL A 57 3.68 -0.13 -0.19
C VAL A 57 3.99 0.65 -1.46
N LEU A 58 5.22 1.15 -1.58
CA LEU A 58 5.74 1.75 -2.81
C LEU A 58 6.74 0.79 -3.44
N VAL A 59 6.52 0.46 -4.71
CA VAL A 59 7.30 -0.54 -5.44
C VAL A 59 8.01 0.09 -6.62
N ASN A 60 9.28 -0.27 -6.78
CA ASN A 60 10.13 0.09 -7.91
C ASN A 60 10.52 -1.19 -8.67
N THR A 61 9.94 -1.39 -9.85
CA THR A 61 10.21 -2.57 -10.68
C THR A 61 10.06 -2.23 -12.16
N ASP A 62 10.69 -3.01 -13.03
CA ASP A 62 10.45 -2.93 -14.48
C ASP A 62 9.20 -3.71 -14.90
N ASN A 63 8.69 -4.62 -14.05
CA ASN A 63 7.55 -5.45 -14.37
C ASN A 63 6.45 -5.35 -13.32
N HIS A 64 5.66 -4.27 -13.39
CA HIS A 64 4.49 -4.08 -12.53
C HIS A 64 3.34 -5.06 -12.84
N ALA A 65 3.31 -5.67 -14.03
CA ALA A 65 2.25 -6.64 -14.36
C ALA A 65 2.31 -7.84 -13.40
N LYS A 66 3.52 -8.35 -13.11
CA LYS A 66 3.72 -9.42 -12.10
C LYS A 66 3.21 -9.06 -10.71
N VAL A 67 3.31 -7.78 -10.33
CA VAL A 67 2.85 -7.29 -9.01
C VAL A 67 1.34 -7.17 -8.99
N ILE A 68 0.73 -6.68 -10.07
CA ILE A 68 -0.72 -6.51 -10.21
C ILE A 68 -1.44 -7.88 -10.22
N ASP A 69 -0.83 -8.90 -10.80
CA ASP A 69 -1.40 -10.24 -10.87
C ASP A 69 -1.29 -11.01 -9.55
N ALA A 70 -0.54 -10.49 -8.56
CA ALA A 70 -0.36 -11.16 -7.28
C ALA A 70 -1.63 -11.05 -6.42
N LYS A 71 -2.06 -12.19 -5.85
CA LYS A 71 -3.21 -12.24 -4.95
C LYS A 71 -2.92 -11.40 -3.68
N GLY A 72 -3.91 -10.63 -3.24
CA GLY A 72 -3.77 -9.79 -2.05
C GLY A 72 -3.08 -8.45 -2.32
N VAL A 73 -2.85 -8.11 -3.60
CA VAL A 73 -2.32 -6.82 -4.03
C VAL A 73 -3.40 -6.03 -4.74
N ASP A 74 -3.58 -4.79 -4.32
CA ASP A 74 -4.46 -3.81 -4.94
C ASP A 74 -3.60 -2.65 -5.48
N ALA A 75 -3.60 -2.49 -6.80
CA ALA A 75 -2.85 -1.41 -7.45
C ALA A 75 -3.55 -0.07 -7.29
N LEU A 76 -2.83 0.94 -6.80
CA LEU A 76 -3.31 2.32 -6.78
C LEU A 76 -3.07 2.99 -8.15
N PRO A 77 -3.78 4.10 -8.45
CA PRO A 77 -3.61 4.83 -9.69
C PRO A 77 -2.14 5.16 -9.99
N ASP A 78 -1.70 4.87 -11.22
CA ASP A 78 -0.41 5.37 -11.72
C ASP A 78 -0.58 6.85 -12.10
N PHE A 79 -0.39 7.71 -11.12
CA PHE A 79 -0.68 9.14 -11.24
C PHE A 79 0.34 9.99 -10.47
N PRO A 80 0.74 11.15 -11.01
CA PRO A 80 1.66 12.04 -10.29
C PRO A 80 1.08 12.49 -8.95
N LEU A 81 1.90 12.51 -7.90
CA LEU A 81 1.48 12.96 -6.57
C LEU A 81 0.90 14.38 -6.58
N ASP A 82 1.50 15.28 -7.34
CA ASP A 82 1.04 16.67 -7.45
C ASP A 82 -0.12 16.84 -8.46
N GLY A 83 -0.58 15.74 -9.06
CA GLY A 83 -1.73 15.74 -9.95
C GLY A 83 -3.04 15.87 -9.15
N LYS A 84 -4.03 16.53 -9.75
CA LYS A 84 -5.36 16.66 -9.14
C LYS A 84 -6.16 15.36 -9.25
N VAL A 85 -6.81 14.95 -8.16
CA VAL A 85 -7.61 13.71 -8.11
C VAL A 85 -8.77 13.74 -9.11
N ASN A 86 -9.31 14.93 -9.40
CA ASN A 86 -10.37 15.10 -10.38
C ASN A 86 -9.92 14.74 -11.82
N ALA A 87 -8.64 14.86 -12.14
CA ALA A 87 -8.07 14.54 -13.45
C ALA A 87 -7.80 13.03 -13.64
N ILE A 88 -7.85 12.24 -12.57
CA ILE A 88 -7.83 10.77 -12.68
C ILE A 88 -9.12 10.31 -13.39
N ASN A 89 -9.02 9.31 -14.26
CA ASN A 89 -10.20 8.71 -14.90
C ASN A 89 -11.15 8.10 -13.85
N ASN A 90 -12.47 8.26 -14.05
CA ASN A 90 -13.50 7.76 -13.13
C ASN A 90 -13.43 6.24 -12.89
N VAL A 91 -13.10 5.44 -13.90
CA VAL A 91 -12.93 3.98 -13.77
C VAL A 91 -11.78 3.66 -12.82
N THR A 92 -10.65 4.35 -12.97
CA THR A 92 -9.48 4.17 -12.10
C THR A 92 -9.79 4.58 -10.65
N LYS A 93 -10.52 5.69 -10.47
CA LYS A 93 -11.01 6.13 -9.15
C LYS A 93 -11.95 5.10 -8.51
N SER A 94 -12.87 4.52 -9.29
CA SER A 94 -13.79 3.47 -8.79
C SER A 94 -13.01 2.27 -8.27
N ARG A 95 -12.05 1.76 -9.06
CA ARG A 95 -11.20 0.63 -8.66
C ARG A 95 -10.40 0.92 -7.40
N MET A 96 -9.84 2.12 -7.28
CA MET A 96 -9.16 2.55 -6.06
C MET A 96 -10.12 2.55 -4.86
N ASN A 97 -11.31 3.13 -5.00
CA ASN A 97 -12.30 3.16 -3.93
C ASN A 97 -12.76 1.76 -3.53
N GLU A 98 -13.00 0.86 -4.49
CA GLU A 98 -13.35 -0.53 -4.23
C GLU A 98 -12.25 -1.28 -3.46
N ALA A 99 -10.98 -1.05 -3.80
CA ALA A 99 -9.84 -1.58 -3.05
C ALA A 99 -9.80 -1.06 -1.61
N LEU A 100 -9.97 0.25 -1.42
CA LEU A 100 -9.99 0.88 -0.10
C LEU A 100 -11.15 0.36 0.76
N VAL A 101 -12.36 0.28 0.21
CA VAL A 101 -13.55 -0.22 0.91
C VAL A 101 -13.39 -1.69 1.30
N ARG A 102 -12.82 -2.53 0.44
CA ARG A 102 -12.53 -3.95 0.77
C ARG A 102 -11.62 -4.10 1.98
N ARG A 103 -10.78 -3.10 2.23
CA ARG A 103 -9.81 -3.03 3.33
C ARG A 103 -10.38 -2.33 4.58
N GLY A 104 -11.65 -1.91 4.54
CA GLY A 104 -12.30 -1.16 5.61
C GLY A 104 -11.87 0.30 5.70
N ILE A 105 -11.25 0.86 4.66
CA ILE A 105 -10.80 2.25 4.63
C ILE A 105 -11.94 3.12 4.10
N ASN A 106 -12.39 4.08 4.92
CA ASN A 106 -13.36 5.09 4.49
C ASN A 106 -12.76 5.95 3.36
N THR A 107 -13.53 6.24 2.31
CA THR A 107 -13.06 6.89 1.06
C THR A 107 -13.44 8.37 0.96
N ASP A 108 -13.98 8.99 2.01
CA ASP A 108 -14.47 10.38 1.99
C ASP A 108 -13.35 11.38 1.66
N PHE A 109 -12.12 11.07 2.05
CA PHE A 109 -10.95 11.91 1.72
C PHE A 109 -10.58 11.85 0.23
N VAL A 110 -10.94 10.80 -0.50
CA VAL A 110 -10.60 10.66 -1.93
C VAL A 110 -11.35 11.69 -2.77
N SER A 111 -12.63 11.91 -2.49
CA SER A 111 -13.48 12.83 -3.25
C SER A 111 -13.28 14.29 -2.87
N GLY A 112 -12.84 14.56 -1.63
CA GLY A 112 -12.55 15.90 -1.12
C GLY A 112 -11.10 16.36 -1.28
N SER A 113 -10.19 15.51 -1.77
CA SER A 113 -8.77 15.86 -1.92
C SER A 113 -8.49 16.67 -3.19
N ASP A 114 -7.72 17.74 -3.04
CA ASP A 114 -7.25 18.55 -4.17
C ASP A 114 -6.13 17.86 -4.95
N GLY A 115 -5.21 17.16 -4.26
CA GLY A 115 -4.07 16.45 -4.85
C GLY A 115 -4.06 14.95 -4.56
N TYR A 116 -3.47 14.16 -5.47
CA TYR A 116 -3.28 12.72 -5.27
C TYR A 116 -2.32 12.41 -4.11
N ARG A 117 -1.40 13.32 -3.83
CA ARG A 117 -0.56 13.34 -2.63
C ARG A 117 -1.38 13.25 -1.35
N ASP A 118 -2.45 14.04 -1.24
CA ASP A 118 -3.31 14.05 -0.05
C ASP A 118 -4.07 12.73 0.11
N VAL A 119 -4.40 12.08 -1.02
CA VAL A 119 -4.98 10.73 -1.01
C VAL A 119 -3.98 9.72 -0.46
N ILE A 120 -2.73 9.70 -0.96
CA ILE A 120 -1.69 8.78 -0.47
C ILE A 120 -1.40 9.03 1.01
N ARG A 121 -1.24 10.29 1.41
CA ARG A 121 -1.05 10.67 2.81
C ARG A 121 -2.23 10.22 3.66
N GLY A 122 -3.47 10.45 3.22
CA GLY A 122 -4.68 10.05 3.91
C GLY A 122 -4.79 8.53 4.11
N ILE A 123 -4.37 7.73 3.13
CA ILE A 123 -4.27 6.26 3.25
C ILE A 123 -3.22 5.89 4.29
N GLY A 124 -2.00 6.42 4.18
CA GLY A 124 -0.91 6.09 5.09
C GLY A 124 -1.20 6.52 6.54
N GLN A 125 -1.90 7.64 6.73
CA GLN A 125 -2.35 8.11 8.04
C GLN A 125 -3.39 7.20 8.71
N LYS A 126 -4.02 6.27 7.97
CA LYS A 126 -4.85 5.21 8.58
C LYS A 126 -4.01 4.10 9.20
N LEU A 127 -2.77 3.92 8.75
CA LEU A 127 -1.82 2.99 9.34
C LEU A 127 -1.08 3.65 10.51
N GLU A 128 -0.54 4.84 10.26
CA GLU A 128 0.27 5.57 11.23
C GLU A 128 -0.01 7.06 11.11
N ALA A 129 -0.48 7.69 12.19
CA ALA A 129 -0.85 9.11 12.18
C ALA A 129 0.31 10.04 11.75
N ALA A 130 1.56 9.63 11.96
CA ALA A 130 2.76 10.37 11.60
C ALA A 130 3.24 10.11 10.16
N PHE A 131 2.50 9.32 9.36
CA PHE A 131 2.88 9.01 7.98
C PHE A 131 3.03 10.27 7.12
N ASP A 132 4.18 10.36 6.43
CA ASP A 132 4.53 11.42 5.48
C ASP A 132 5.01 10.78 4.18
N GLU A 133 4.30 11.07 3.08
CA GLU A 133 4.62 10.51 1.78
C GLU A 133 5.95 11.00 1.20
N ASN A 134 6.46 12.15 1.67
CA ASN A 134 7.77 12.67 1.22
C ASN A 134 8.94 11.86 1.79
N ASN A 135 8.72 11.21 2.94
CA ASN A 135 9.70 10.34 3.57
C ASN A 135 9.51 8.86 3.19
N PHE A 136 8.49 8.57 2.38
CA PHE A 136 8.12 7.21 1.99
C PHE A 136 8.59 6.93 0.56
N ASP A 137 9.89 6.65 0.43
CA ASP A 137 10.51 6.37 -0.86
C ASP A 137 11.31 5.06 -0.88
N VAL A 138 11.38 4.46 -2.06
CA VAL A 138 12.15 3.24 -2.34
C VAL A 138 13.45 3.59 -3.06
N ALA A 139 14.56 3.04 -2.57
CA ALA A 139 15.90 3.21 -3.12
C ALA A 139 16.06 2.59 -4.52
#